data_AF-A0A8H7F4D5-F1
#
_entry.id   AF-A0A8H7F4D5-F1
#
_cell.length_a   1.000
_cell.length_b   1.000
_cell.length_c   1.000
_cell.angle_alpha   90.00
_cell.angle_beta   90.00
_cell.angle_gamma   90.00
#
_symmetry.space_group_name_H-M   'P 1'
#
loop_
_entity.id
_entity.type
_entity.pdbx_description
1 polymer ?
#
loop_
_entity_poly.entity_id
_entity_poly.type
_entity_poly.pdbx_seq_one_letter_code
_entity_poly.pdbx_strand_id
1 'polypeptide(L)'
;MASLQLTSILSSYTPLDMDPVPPTSYSSFVLDVFKRTKPSKSDSDSAPSTTTAPLINQAILRHSLGLASSFLITDLTTNPENGYSTWLTGFSNLVDIVVVLHTRNDLELETMSEASKACSECWTAAGAWKGMEDCRVGVRTIAGKLRKLLDEGGRTYRGEPVSILVYYLPASDYQRVADCFTKACDLIDTNFEQPITDDRRMTIIKIVGSRTLVTLCRAVYIIYLLTNGEVDLIILESAL
;
A
#
# COMPACT_ATOMS: atom_id res chain seq x y z
N MET A 1 20.18 50.13 12.52
CA MET A 1 18.82 50.35 13.07
C MET A 1 17.78 49.92 12.04
N ALA A 2 17.40 48.63 12.02
CA ALA A 2 16.30 48.11 11.18
C ALA A 2 15.87 46.72 11.68
N SER A 3 15.30 46.62 12.88
CA SER A 3 14.94 45.33 13.49
C SER A 3 13.61 45.37 14.27
N LEU A 4 12.63 46.15 13.82
CA LEU A 4 11.34 46.26 14.51
C LEU A 4 10.17 46.55 13.54
N GLN A 5 9.82 45.59 12.68
CA GLN A 5 8.53 45.64 11.93
C GLN A 5 7.89 44.25 11.69
N LEU A 6 8.58 43.12 11.92
CA LEU A 6 8.01 41.79 11.61
C LEU A 6 7.10 41.20 12.70
N THR A 7 7.11 41.74 13.92
CA THR A 7 6.31 41.22 15.05
C THR A 7 4.84 41.67 15.05
N SER A 8 4.44 42.63 14.20
CA SER A 8 3.06 43.14 14.20
C SER A 8 2.10 42.37 13.28
N ILE A 9 2.59 41.55 12.35
CA ILE A 9 1.75 40.90 11.33
C ILE A 9 1.18 39.55 11.82
N LEU A 10 1.76 38.96 12.88
CA LEU A 10 1.31 37.65 13.39
C LEU A 10 0.19 37.72 14.45
N SER A 11 -0.27 38.93 14.82
CA SER A 11 -1.24 39.13 15.92
C SER A 11 -2.71 39.12 15.50
N SER A 12 -3.03 39.01 14.21
CA SER A 12 -4.42 39.10 13.70
C SER A 12 -5.01 37.76 13.25
N TYR A 13 -4.33 36.63 13.47
CA TYR A 13 -4.96 35.32 13.27
C TYR A 13 -5.89 35.02 14.44
N THR A 14 -7.13 35.50 14.35
CA THR A 14 -8.23 34.89 15.10
C THR A 14 -8.34 33.44 14.63
N PRO A 15 -8.27 32.45 15.54
CA PRO A 15 -8.54 31.06 15.17
C PRO A 15 -9.91 31.05 14.49
N LEU A 16 -9.94 30.64 13.22
CA LEU A 16 -11.20 30.38 12.56
C LEU A 16 -11.87 29.28 13.38
N ASP A 17 -13.04 29.59 13.93
CA ASP A 17 -13.91 28.66 14.62
C ASP A 17 -14.42 27.64 13.59
N MET A 18 -13.57 26.66 13.31
CA MET A 18 -13.86 25.56 12.41
C MET A 18 -14.50 24.48 13.26
N ASP A 19 -15.74 24.15 12.94
CA ASP A 19 -16.43 23.01 13.56
C ASP A 19 -15.51 21.77 13.52
N PRO A 20 -15.41 21.01 14.63
CA PRO A 20 -14.54 19.85 14.68
C PRO A 20 -14.98 18.84 13.61
N VAL A 21 -14.04 18.48 12.74
CA VAL A 21 -14.27 17.48 11.70
C VAL A 21 -14.61 16.14 12.37
N PRO A 22 -15.73 15.50 12.02
CA PRO A 22 -16.11 14.23 12.62
C PRO A 22 -15.07 13.14 12.30
N PRO A 23 -14.83 12.20 13.23
CA PRO A 23 -13.84 11.15 13.05
C PRO A 23 -14.21 10.24 11.87
N THR A 24 -13.23 9.89 11.04
CA THR A 24 -13.43 8.93 9.96
C THR A 24 -13.36 7.49 10.48
N SER A 25 -14.05 6.57 9.79
CA SER A 25 -13.97 5.14 10.05
C SER A 25 -14.00 4.38 8.73
N TYR A 26 -12.88 3.79 8.35
CA TYR A 26 -12.77 3.00 7.14
C TYR A 26 -13.68 1.77 7.17
N SER A 27 -13.77 1.10 8.32
CA SER A 27 -14.68 -0.04 8.51
C SER A 27 -16.14 0.33 8.22
N SER A 28 -16.60 1.47 8.73
CA SER A 28 -17.97 1.95 8.49
C SER A 28 -18.18 2.30 7.02
N PHE A 29 -17.21 3.00 6.40
CA PHE A 29 -17.24 3.31 4.97
C PHE A 29 -17.39 2.05 4.11
N VAL A 30 -16.55 1.03 4.34
CA VAL A 30 -16.58 -0.23 3.59
C VAL A 30 -17.96 -0.89 3.73
N LEU A 31 -18.48 -1.03 4.95
CA LEU A 31 -19.79 -1.63 5.18
C LEU A 31 -20.90 -0.87 4.45
N ASP A 32 -20.87 0.46 4.46
CA ASP A 32 -21.91 1.28 3.84
C ASP A 32 -21.83 1.32 2.32
N VAL A 33 -20.63 1.22 1.74
CA VAL A 33 -20.45 1.02 0.30
C VAL A 33 -21.07 -0.31 -0.13
N PHE A 34 -20.70 -1.43 0.52
CA PHE A 34 -21.23 -2.74 0.13
C PHE A 34 -22.71 -2.94 0.44
N LYS A 35 -23.28 -2.27 1.46
CA LYS A 35 -24.73 -2.24 1.67
C LYS A 35 -25.46 -1.59 0.50
N ARG A 36 -24.95 -0.45 0.01
CA ARG A 36 -25.56 0.32 -1.08
C ARG A 36 -25.43 -0.35 -2.44
N THR A 37 -24.41 -1.18 -2.65
CA THR A 37 -24.21 -1.89 -3.93
C THR A 37 -24.82 -3.29 -3.98
N LYS A 38 -25.57 -3.72 -2.98
CA LYS A 38 -26.37 -4.94 -3.16
C LYS A 38 -27.35 -4.69 -4.31
N PRO A 39 -27.44 -5.60 -5.29
CA PRO A 39 -28.40 -5.44 -6.38
C PRO A 39 -29.78 -5.28 -5.75
N SER A 40 -30.43 -4.14 -6.01
CA SER A 40 -31.82 -3.94 -5.65
C SER A 40 -32.59 -5.12 -6.22
N LYS A 41 -33.36 -5.82 -5.38
CA LYS A 41 -34.35 -6.80 -5.83
C LYS A 41 -35.16 -6.09 -6.91
N SER A 42 -34.98 -6.45 -8.17
CA SER A 42 -35.86 -5.96 -9.23
C SER A 42 -37.22 -6.59 -8.98
N ASP A 43 -38.26 -5.75 -8.88
CA ASP A 43 -39.66 -6.14 -8.75
C ASP A 43 -40.16 -6.85 -10.02
N SER A 44 -39.64 -8.04 -10.28
CA SER A 44 -40.15 -8.95 -11.29
C SER A 44 -40.49 -10.27 -10.61
N ASP A 45 -41.74 -10.36 -10.17
CA ASP A 45 -42.41 -11.60 -9.79
C ASP A 45 -42.28 -12.63 -10.92
N SER A 46 -41.28 -13.51 -10.85
CA SER A 46 -41.22 -14.75 -11.66
C SER A 46 -40.16 -15.70 -11.09
N ALA A 47 -40.65 -16.73 -10.39
CA ALA A 47 -40.00 -18.00 -10.05
C ALA A 47 -38.79 -17.98 -9.06
N PRO A 48 -38.64 -19.04 -8.23
CA PRO A 48 -37.49 -19.22 -7.37
C PRO A 48 -36.29 -19.63 -8.25
N SER A 49 -35.55 -18.63 -8.73
CA SER A 49 -34.27 -18.89 -9.39
C SER A 49 -33.27 -19.40 -8.36
N THR A 50 -32.69 -20.55 -8.71
CA THR A 50 -31.57 -21.23 -8.07
C THR A 50 -30.60 -20.27 -7.39
N THR A 51 -30.19 -20.64 -6.18
CA THR A 51 -29.29 -19.99 -5.21
C THR A 51 -27.92 -19.59 -5.81
N THR A 52 -27.90 -18.62 -6.73
CA THR A 52 -26.65 -18.00 -7.18
C THR A 52 -26.32 -16.91 -6.18
N ALA A 53 -25.23 -17.08 -5.44
CA ALA A 53 -24.76 -16.08 -4.48
C ALA A 53 -24.68 -14.70 -5.15
N PRO A 54 -25.05 -13.61 -4.46
CA PRO A 54 -25.03 -12.28 -5.05
C PRO A 54 -23.63 -11.95 -5.57
N LEU A 55 -23.56 -11.58 -6.85
CA LEU A 55 -22.32 -11.21 -7.52
C LEU A 55 -21.76 -9.95 -6.86
N ILE A 56 -20.54 -10.02 -6.34
CA ILE A 56 -19.86 -8.89 -5.72
C ILE A 56 -19.32 -7.98 -6.82
N ASN A 57 -19.64 -6.69 -6.77
CA ASN A 57 -19.10 -5.71 -7.71
C ASN A 57 -17.61 -5.45 -7.42
N GLN A 58 -16.73 -6.06 -8.22
CA GLN A 58 -15.28 -5.95 -8.04
C GLN A 58 -14.71 -4.57 -8.36
N ALA A 59 -15.38 -3.76 -9.19
CA ALA A 59 -14.93 -2.39 -9.47
C ALA A 59 -15.02 -1.51 -8.20
N ILE A 60 -16.07 -1.69 -7.41
CA ILE A 60 -16.23 -0.99 -6.13
C ILE A 60 -15.27 -1.53 -5.07
N LEU A 61 -15.02 -2.84 -5.07
CA LEU A 61 -13.98 -3.43 -4.22
C LEU A 61 -12.60 -2.83 -4.53
N ARG A 62 -12.20 -2.76 -5.80
CA ARG A 62 -10.96 -2.11 -6.25
C ARG A 62 -10.89 -0.65 -5.81
N HIS A 63 -11.95 0.11 -6.04
CA HIS A 63 -12.00 1.50 -5.59
C HIS A 63 -11.84 1.61 -4.07
N SER A 64 -12.51 0.75 -3.30
CA SER A 64 -12.40 0.74 -1.84
C SER A 64 -10.98 0.37 -1.39
N LEU A 65 -10.35 -0.62 -2.02
CA LEU A 65 -8.96 -1.02 -1.78
C LEU A 65 -7.98 0.14 -2.05
N GLY A 66 -8.14 0.84 -3.17
CA GLY A 66 -7.31 1.99 -3.54
C GLY A 66 -7.41 3.16 -2.56
N LEU A 67 -8.46 3.23 -1.75
CA LEU A 67 -8.60 4.25 -0.70
C LEU A 67 -7.92 3.86 0.63
N ALA A 68 -7.46 2.61 0.79
CA ALA A 68 -6.96 2.10 2.07
C ALA A 68 -5.81 2.92 2.65
N SER A 69 -4.88 3.39 1.81
CA SER A 69 -3.72 4.19 2.22
C SER A 69 -4.11 5.60 2.68
N SER A 70 -5.14 6.18 2.07
CA SER A 70 -5.69 7.48 2.46
C SER A 70 -6.43 7.36 3.80
N PHE A 71 -7.28 6.34 3.93
CA PHE A 71 -7.98 6.05 5.19
C PHE A 71 -7.05 5.70 6.34
N LEU A 72 -5.90 5.08 6.06
CA LEU A 72 -4.87 4.86 7.06
C LEU A 72 -4.46 6.19 7.72
N ILE A 73 -4.12 7.19 6.92
CA ILE A 73 -3.69 8.49 7.45
C ILE A 73 -4.86 9.23 8.11
N THR A 74 -6.05 9.24 7.49
CA THR A 74 -7.18 10.01 8.04
C THR A 74 -7.76 9.39 9.30
N ASP A 75 -7.90 8.05 9.40
CA ASP A 75 -8.42 7.42 10.60
C ASP A 75 -7.47 7.64 11.79
N LEU A 76 -6.15 7.50 11.59
CA LEU A 76 -5.19 7.75 12.67
C LEU A 76 -5.10 9.22 13.11
N THR A 77 -5.33 10.17 12.20
CA THR A 77 -5.24 11.61 12.53
C THR A 77 -6.54 12.18 13.09
N THR A 78 -7.69 11.65 12.67
CA THR A 78 -9.02 12.13 13.13
C THR A 78 -9.59 11.33 14.30
N ASN A 79 -9.10 10.10 14.52
CA ASN A 79 -9.49 9.25 15.63
C ASN A 79 -8.27 8.53 16.23
N PRO A 80 -7.41 9.21 17.01
CA PRO A 80 -6.18 8.61 17.52
C PRO A 80 -6.40 7.39 18.41
N GLU A 81 -7.55 7.30 19.09
CA GLU A 81 -7.86 6.21 20.01
C GLU A 81 -8.23 4.91 19.28
N ASN A 82 -9.03 5.00 18.21
CA ASN A 82 -9.60 3.82 17.55
C ASN A 82 -9.25 3.72 16.06
N GLY A 83 -8.63 4.73 15.46
CA GLY A 83 -8.42 4.87 14.02
C GLY A 83 -7.63 3.72 13.40
N TYR A 84 -6.57 3.25 14.09
CA TYR A 84 -5.85 2.06 13.66
C TYR A 84 -6.77 0.82 13.61
N SER A 85 -7.58 0.62 14.64
CA SER A 85 -8.48 -0.54 14.72
C SER A 85 -9.58 -0.51 13.66
N THR A 86 -10.16 0.66 13.38
CA THR A 86 -11.20 0.84 12.35
C THR A 86 -10.62 0.67 10.96
N TRP A 87 -9.42 1.21 10.73
CA TRP A 87 -8.70 1.02 9.48
C TRP A 87 -8.36 -0.46 9.25
N LEU A 88 -7.73 -1.12 10.22
CA LEU A 88 -7.31 -2.52 10.08
C LEU A 88 -8.51 -3.45 9.83
N THR A 89 -9.61 -3.21 10.56
CA THR A 89 -10.86 -3.95 10.38
C THR A 89 -11.43 -3.74 8.98
N GLY A 90 -11.50 -2.49 8.51
CA GLY A 90 -11.96 -2.15 7.16
C GLY A 90 -11.11 -2.83 6.08
N PHE A 91 -9.78 -2.73 6.20
CA PHE A 91 -8.87 -3.29 5.21
C PHE A 91 -8.86 -4.83 5.21
N SER A 92 -8.89 -5.46 6.40
CA SER A 92 -9.01 -6.92 6.50
C SER A 92 -10.30 -7.42 5.88
N ASN A 93 -11.44 -6.74 6.11
CA ASN A 93 -12.71 -7.13 5.51
C ASN A 93 -12.67 -7.11 3.98
N LEU A 94 -12.03 -6.10 3.37
CA LEU A 94 -11.86 -6.05 1.92
C LEU A 94 -11.02 -7.22 1.40
N VAL A 95 -9.91 -7.54 2.08
CA VAL A 95 -9.07 -8.67 1.69
C VAL A 95 -9.75 -10.00 1.94
N ASP A 96 -10.57 -10.14 2.98
CA ASP A 96 -11.36 -11.34 3.21
C ASP A 96 -12.40 -11.54 2.08
N ILE A 97 -12.96 -10.45 1.52
CA ILE A 97 -13.80 -10.53 0.30
C ILE A 97 -12.97 -11.01 -0.90
N VAL A 98 -11.74 -10.51 -1.08
CA VAL A 98 -10.82 -10.99 -2.14
C VAL A 98 -10.55 -12.49 -2.01
N VAL A 99 -10.28 -12.97 -0.79
CA VAL A 99 -10.09 -14.41 -0.50
C VAL A 99 -11.34 -15.20 -0.84
N VAL A 100 -12.54 -14.71 -0.46
CA VAL A 100 -13.80 -15.38 -0.78
C VAL A 100 -14.01 -15.44 -2.31
N LEU A 101 -13.74 -14.37 -3.04
CA LEU A 101 -13.81 -14.36 -4.50
C LEU A 101 -12.84 -15.38 -5.13
N HIS A 102 -11.63 -15.50 -4.58
CA HIS A 102 -10.68 -16.52 -5.02
C HIS A 102 -11.23 -17.93 -4.82
N THR A 103 -11.77 -18.24 -3.63
CA THR A 103 -12.33 -19.58 -3.36
C THR A 103 -13.52 -19.95 -4.26
N ARG A 104 -14.24 -18.94 -4.77
CA ARG A 104 -15.34 -19.12 -5.74
C ARG A 104 -14.86 -19.19 -7.19
N ASN A 105 -13.57 -19.02 -7.42
CA ASN A 105 -12.95 -18.82 -8.72
C ASN A 105 -13.37 -17.56 -9.49
N ASP A 106 -14.06 -16.62 -8.84
CA ASP A 106 -14.60 -15.40 -9.44
C ASP A 106 -13.63 -14.20 -9.37
N LEU A 107 -12.49 -14.32 -8.67
CA LEU A 107 -11.55 -13.22 -8.48
C LEU A 107 -10.88 -12.81 -9.80
N GLU A 108 -11.06 -11.55 -10.17
CA GLU A 108 -10.41 -10.88 -11.30
C GLU A 108 -8.94 -10.55 -10.97
N LEU A 109 -8.07 -10.63 -11.98
CA LEU A 109 -6.63 -10.32 -11.84
C LEU A 109 -6.40 -8.87 -11.42
N GLU A 110 -7.20 -7.95 -11.96
CA GLU A 110 -7.14 -6.52 -11.65
C GLU A 110 -7.44 -6.27 -10.18
N THR A 111 -8.37 -7.04 -9.60
CA THR A 111 -8.70 -6.95 -8.17
C THR A 111 -7.55 -7.45 -7.31
N MET A 112 -6.91 -8.55 -7.71
CA MET A 112 -5.73 -9.07 -7.01
C MET A 112 -4.55 -8.08 -7.07
N SER A 113 -4.35 -7.45 -8.22
CA SER A 113 -3.33 -6.41 -8.43
C SER A 113 -3.61 -5.18 -7.59
N GLU A 114 -4.85 -4.68 -7.56
CA GLU A 114 -5.21 -3.52 -6.74
C GLU A 114 -5.07 -3.81 -5.23
N ALA A 115 -5.41 -5.02 -4.79
CA ALA A 115 -5.21 -5.42 -3.39
C ALA A 115 -3.72 -5.44 -2.99
N SER A 116 -2.87 -5.92 -3.89
CA SER A 116 -1.42 -6.00 -3.65
C SER A 116 -0.75 -4.62 -3.70
N LYS A 117 -1.20 -3.76 -4.63
CA LYS A 117 -0.86 -2.34 -4.68
C LYS A 117 -1.28 -1.60 -3.41
N ALA A 118 -2.52 -1.79 -2.95
CA ALA A 118 -3.02 -1.16 -1.73
C ALA A 118 -2.18 -1.52 -0.49
N CYS A 119 -1.75 -2.79 -0.37
CA CYS A 119 -0.82 -3.19 0.70
C CYS A 119 0.50 -2.41 0.63
N SER A 120 1.02 -2.21 -0.58
CA SER A 120 2.30 -1.55 -0.80
C SER A 120 2.25 -0.06 -0.50
N GLU A 121 1.16 0.60 -0.86
CA GLU A 121 0.89 1.99 -0.50
C GLU A 121 0.70 2.15 1.00
N CYS A 122 -0.08 1.26 1.65
CA CYS A 122 -0.27 1.27 3.10
C CYS A 122 1.05 1.04 3.85
N TRP A 123 1.92 0.15 3.35
CA TRP A 123 3.24 -0.06 3.92
C TRP A 123 4.09 1.21 3.87
N THR A 124 4.15 1.83 2.69
CA THR A 124 4.91 3.07 2.47
C THR A 124 4.37 4.20 3.33
N ALA A 125 3.05 4.36 3.39
CA ALA A 125 2.39 5.35 4.24
C ALA A 125 2.69 5.12 5.72
N ALA A 126 2.59 3.87 6.22
CA ALA A 126 2.93 3.56 7.61
C ALA A 126 4.41 3.78 7.94
N GLY A 127 5.32 3.57 6.98
CA GLY A 127 6.75 3.80 7.17
C GLY A 127 7.16 5.28 7.18
N ALA A 128 6.35 6.16 6.58
CA ALA A 128 6.66 7.58 6.47
C ALA A 128 6.37 8.39 7.76
N TRP A 129 5.66 7.82 8.73
CA TRP A 129 5.18 8.52 9.93
C TRP A 129 5.65 7.81 11.21
N LYS A 130 6.01 8.59 12.23
CA LYS A 130 6.39 8.04 13.55
C LYS A 130 5.15 7.61 14.33
N GLY A 131 5.24 6.50 15.07
CA GLY A 131 4.12 6.00 15.88
C GLY A 131 3.12 5.15 15.10
N MET A 132 3.45 4.73 13.87
CA MET A 132 2.63 3.87 13.01
C MET A 132 3.23 2.47 12.83
N GLU A 133 4.10 2.04 13.75
CA GLU A 133 4.78 0.75 13.68
C GLU A 133 3.80 -0.44 13.67
N ASP A 134 2.72 -0.35 14.45
CA ASP A 134 1.66 -1.36 14.48
C ASP A 134 0.87 -1.45 13.16
N CYS A 135 0.84 -0.36 12.38
CA CYS A 135 0.23 -0.37 11.05
C CYS A 135 1.02 -1.28 10.11
N ARG A 136 2.36 -1.25 10.18
CA ARG A 136 3.22 -2.15 9.40
C ARG A 136 2.97 -3.61 9.77
N VAL A 137 2.75 -3.94 11.04
CA VAL A 137 2.38 -5.30 11.47
C VAL A 137 1.05 -5.72 10.84
N GLY A 138 0.04 -4.85 10.88
CA GLY A 138 -1.26 -5.09 10.26
C GLY A 138 -1.19 -5.31 8.74
N VAL A 139 -0.45 -4.46 8.02
CA VAL A 139 -0.21 -4.63 6.57
C VAL A 139 0.48 -5.97 6.28
N ARG A 140 1.49 -6.37 7.07
CA ARG A 140 2.16 -7.68 6.93
C ARG A 140 1.19 -8.85 7.07
N THR A 141 0.29 -8.80 8.06
CA THR A 141 -0.73 -9.84 8.24
C THR A 141 -1.64 -9.94 7.02
N ILE A 142 -2.08 -8.80 6.48
CA ILE A 142 -2.97 -8.75 5.31
C ILE A 142 -2.24 -9.23 4.04
N ALA A 143 -1.03 -8.74 3.79
CA ALA A 143 -0.19 -9.18 2.67
C ALA A 143 0.11 -10.68 2.75
N GLY A 144 0.27 -11.23 3.95
CA GLY A 144 0.40 -12.67 4.18
C GLY A 144 -0.83 -13.47 3.75
N LYS A 145 -2.05 -12.92 3.88
CA LYS A 145 -3.27 -13.54 3.34
C LYS A 145 -3.26 -13.53 1.81
N LEU A 146 -2.95 -12.39 1.19
CA LEU A 146 -2.87 -12.25 -0.27
C LEU A 146 -1.81 -13.15 -0.89
N ARG A 147 -0.64 -13.28 -0.25
CA ARG A 147 0.45 -14.15 -0.71
C ARG A 147 0.03 -15.62 -0.83
N LYS A 148 -0.90 -16.08 0.00
CA LYS A 148 -1.43 -17.46 -0.06
C LYS A 148 -2.33 -17.70 -1.28
N LEU A 149 -2.77 -16.64 -1.95
CA LEU A 149 -3.62 -16.73 -3.15
C LEU A 149 -2.79 -16.78 -4.45
N LEU A 150 -1.50 -16.43 -4.37
CA LEU A 150 -0.59 -16.38 -5.52
C LEU A 150 -0.04 -17.77 -5.86
N ASP A 151 0.41 -17.91 -7.10
CA ASP A 151 1.04 -19.13 -7.58
C ASP A 151 2.42 -19.36 -6.91
N GLU A 152 3.00 -20.53 -7.16
CA GLU A 152 4.36 -20.85 -6.69
C GLU A 152 5.37 -19.76 -7.13
N GLY A 153 6.11 -19.23 -6.16
CA GLY A 153 7.02 -18.09 -6.37
C GLY A 153 6.41 -16.73 -6.02
N GLY A 154 5.09 -16.64 -5.84
CA GLY A 154 4.41 -15.46 -5.30
C GLY A 154 4.51 -14.22 -6.19
N ARG A 155 4.57 -14.38 -7.52
CA ARG A 155 4.67 -13.29 -8.51
C ARG A 155 3.50 -13.25 -9.49
N THR A 156 2.87 -14.39 -9.70
CA THR A 156 1.77 -14.56 -10.63
C THR A 156 0.52 -14.99 -9.89
N TYR A 157 -0.62 -14.68 -10.48
CA TYR A 157 -1.92 -15.18 -10.07
C TYR A 157 -2.55 -15.84 -11.29
N ARG A 158 -2.73 -17.17 -11.26
CA ARG A 158 -3.23 -17.96 -12.39
C ARG A 158 -2.38 -17.81 -13.66
N GLY A 159 -1.06 -17.71 -13.50
CA GLY A 159 -0.09 -17.57 -14.59
C GLY A 159 0.09 -16.16 -15.12
N GLU A 160 -0.75 -15.20 -14.70
CA GLU A 160 -0.63 -13.79 -15.08
C GLU A 160 0.18 -13.01 -14.04
N PRO A 161 1.06 -12.07 -14.44
CA PRO A 161 1.82 -11.27 -13.50
C PRO A 161 0.91 -10.32 -12.71
N VAL A 162 1.10 -10.28 -11.39
CA VAL A 162 0.39 -9.33 -10.53
C VAL A 162 1.20 -8.04 -10.45
N SER A 163 0.57 -6.91 -10.77
CA SER A 163 1.19 -5.60 -10.59
C SER A 163 1.39 -5.37 -9.09
N ILE A 164 2.65 -5.42 -8.67
CA ILE A 164 3.15 -5.09 -7.34
C ILE A 164 2.98 -6.22 -6.31
N LEU A 165 4.10 -6.83 -5.93
CA LEU A 165 4.31 -7.33 -4.57
C LEU A 165 5.45 -6.56 -3.94
N VAL A 166 5.16 -5.85 -2.85
CA VAL A 166 6.19 -5.52 -1.87
C VAL A 166 6.74 -6.85 -1.34
N TYR A 167 7.95 -7.18 -1.76
CA TYR A 167 8.69 -8.30 -1.20
C TYR A 167 9.05 -7.93 0.24
N TYR A 168 8.31 -8.49 1.19
CA TYR A 168 8.87 -8.76 2.51
C TYR A 168 9.93 -9.84 2.33
N LEU A 169 11.18 -9.43 2.17
CA LEU A 169 12.27 -10.36 2.34
C LEU A 169 12.33 -10.68 3.83
N PRO A 170 12.09 -11.93 4.25
CA PRO A 170 12.45 -12.31 5.60
C PRO A 170 13.93 -11.99 5.81
N ALA A 171 14.34 -11.70 7.05
CA ALA A 171 15.73 -11.37 7.36
C ALA A 171 16.75 -12.41 6.81
N SER A 172 16.33 -13.67 6.61
CA SER A 172 17.12 -14.72 5.96
C SER A 172 17.40 -14.49 4.47
N ASP A 173 16.49 -13.84 3.75
CA ASP A 173 16.66 -13.52 2.32
C ASP A 173 17.33 -12.15 2.13
N TYR A 174 17.47 -11.36 3.19
CA TYR A 174 18.22 -10.11 3.19
C TYR A 174 19.67 -10.33 2.74
N GLN A 175 20.30 -11.40 3.25
CA GLN A 175 21.66 -11.76 2.86
C GLN A 175 21.76 -12.11 1.38
N ARG A 176 20.76 -12.80 0.82
CA ARG A 176 20.73 -13.15 -0.60
C ARG A 176 20.58 -11.92 -1.50
N VAL A 177 19.77 -10.95 -1.09
CA VAL A 177 19.63 -9.70 -1.83
C VAL A 177 20.87 -8.83 -1.69
N ALA A 178 21.47 -8.75 -0.49
CA ALA A 178 22.75 -8.09 -0.28
C ALA A 178 23.85 -8.72 -1.14
N ASP A 179 23.94 -10.06 -1.19
CA ASP A 179 24.92 -10.78 -2.00
C ASP A 179 24.67 -10.61 -3.51
N CYS A 180 23.41 -10.63 -3.96
CA CYS A 180 23.05 -10.32 -5.34
C CYS A 180 23.37 -8.87 -5.71
N PHE A 181 23.17 -7.94 -4.78
CA PHE A 181 23.51 -6.53 -4.95
C PHE A 181 25.03 -6.33 -5.02
N THR A 182 25.81 -6.92 -4.11
CA THR A 182 27.27 -6.89 -4.15
C THR A 182 27.79 -7.47 -5.46
N LYS A 183 27.29 -8.62 -5.91
CA LYS A 183 27.65 -9.19 -7.21
C LYS A 183 27.26 -8.30 -8.39
N ALA A 184 26.10 -7.65 -8.33
CA ALA A 184 25.69 -6.70 -9.36
C ALA A 184 26.58 -5.45 -9.37
N CYS A 185 26.99 -4.94 -8.20
CA CYS A 185 27.95 -3.85 -8.09
C CYS A 185 29.34 -4.26 -8.60
N ASP A 186 29.80 -5.49 -8.34
CA ASP A 186 31.06 -6.02 -8.85
C ASP A 186 31.05 -6.18 -10.39
N LEU A 187 29.87 -6.42 -10.98
CA LEU A 187 29.65 -6.52 -12.42
C LEU A 187 29.51 -5.15 -13.12
N ILE A 188 29.13 -4.12 -12.38
CA ILE A 188 28.95 -2.77 -12.90
C ILE A 188 30.19 -1.95 -12.54
N ASP A 189 31.17 -1.96 -13.44
CA ASP A 189 32.41 -1.18 -13.39
C ASP A 189 32.13 0.32 -13.63
N THR A 190 31.26 0.94 -12.82
CA THR A 190 30.92 2.37 -12.93
C THR A 190 31.08 3.11 -11.62
N ASN A 191 31.70 4.28 -11.74
CA ASN A 191 31.77 5.31 -10.70
C ASN A 191 30.40 5.58 -10.09
N PHE A 192 30.23 5.20 -8.82
CA PHE A 192 29.14 5.71 -8.00
C PHE A 192 29.29 7.23 -7.88
N GLU A 193 28.28 8.00 -8.28
CA GLU A 193 28.13 9.34 -7.71
C GLU A 193 27.83 9.15 -6.22
N GLN A 194 28.59 9.87 -5.39
CA GLN A 194 28.60 9.67 -3.94
C GLN A 194 27.17 9.69 -3.36
N PRO A 195 26.91 8.87 -2.31
CA PRO A 195 25.64 8.93 -1.60
C PRO A 195 25.38 10.35 -1.13
N ILE A 196 24.22 10.91 -1.49
CA ILE A 196 23.74 12.16 -0.89
C ILE A 196 23.35 11.80 0.55
N THR A 197 24.32 11.90 1.46
CA THR A 197 24.08 11.87 2.90
C THR A 197 23.54 13.24 3.28
N ASP A 198 22.22 13.42 3.23
CA ASP A 198 21.58 14.44 4.05
C ASP A 198 21.37 13.86 5.45
N ASP A 199 21.55 14.69 6.48
CA ASP A 199 21.67 14.35 7.90
C ASP A 199 20.34 13.85 8.53
N ARG A 200 19.44 13.32 7.69
CA ARG A 200 18.12 12.79 8.04
C ARG A 200 17.80 11.53 7.26
N ARG A 201 18.38 10.40 7.69
CA ARG A 201 17.85 9.02 7.62
C ARG A 201 17.18 8.57 6.30
N MET A 202 17.72 8.95 5.15
CA MET A 202 17.26 8.41 3.87
C MET A 202 18.44 8.35 2.88
N THR A 203 18.88 7.16 2.51
CA THR A 203 19.86 6.96 1.44
C THR A 203 19.14 6.46 0.21
N ILE A 204 18.77 7.37 -0.69
CA ILE A 204 18.26 6.99 -2.02
C ILE A 204 19.47 6.65 -2.88
N ILE A 205 19.70 5.36 -3.14
CA ILE A 205 20.69 4.92 -4.14
C ILE A 205 20.00 4.91 -5.50
N LYS A 206 20.16 6.00 -6.27
CA LYS A 206 19.71 6.03 -7.66
C LYS A 206 20.73 5.28 -8.51
N ILE A 207 20.43 4.04 -8.87
CA ILE A 207 21.24 3.28 -9.81
C ILE A 207 20.85 3.73 -11.23
N VAL A 208 21.61 4.67 -11.79
CA VAL A 208 21.48 5.03 -13.21
C VAL A 208 22.31 4.04 -14.02
N GLY A 209 21.71 2.92 -14.40
CA GLY A 209 22.37 1.94 -15.25
C GLY A 209 22.65 2.47 -16.66
N SER A 210 23.83 2.16 -17.19
CA SER A 210 24.19 2.32 -18.61
C SER A 210 23.11 1.70 -19.52
N ARG A 211 22.90 2.28 -20.72
CA ARG A 211 21.87 1.91 -21.70
C ARG A 211 21.76 0.40 -22.00
N THR A 212 22.81 -0.38 -21.73
CA THR A 212 22.84 -1.84 -21.92
C THR A 212 22.06 -2.63 -20.86
N LEU A 213 21.95 -2.11 -19.62
CA LEU A 213 21.22 -2.78 -18.52
C LEU A 213 19.71 -2.55 -18.58
N VAL A 214 19.28 -1.40 -19.10
CA VAL A 214 17.86 -1.06 -19.30
C VAL A 214 17.18 -2.03 -20.28
N THR A 215 17.95 -2.64 -21.18
CA THR A 215 17.44 -3.62 -22.16
C THR A 215 17.30 -5.03 -21.58
N LEU A 216 18.02 -5.37 -20.49
CA LEU A 216 18.08 -6.71 -19.91
C LEU A 216 17.29 -6.83 -18.59
N CYS A 217 17.15 -5.74 -17.86
CA CYS A 217 16.27 -5.62 -16.71
C CYS A 217 15.39 -4.39 -16.92
N ARG A 218 14.10 -4.60 -17.19
CA ARG A 218 13.07 -3.55 -17.12
C ARG A 218 13.34 -2.72 -15.85
N ALA A 219 13.41 -1.39 -15.98
CA ALA A 219 13.96 -0.52 -14.94
C ALA A 219 13.42 -0.87 -13.53
N VAL A 220 14.29 -1.45 -12.71
CA VAL A 220 14.01 -1.80 -11.33
C VAL A 220 14.59 -0.70 -10.46
N TYR A 221 13.74 0.12 -9.84
CA TYR A 221 14.20 1.03 -8.79
C TYR A 221 14.23 0.25 -7.48
N ILE A 222 15.43 0.01 -6.96
CA ILE A 222 15.61 -0.58 -5.64
C ILE A 222 15.84 0.56 -4.65
N ILE A 223 14.83 0.89 -3.86
CA ILE A 223 14.93 1.89 -2.79
C ILE A 223 15.18 1.14 -1.48
N TYR A 224 16.32 1.40 -0.85
CA TYR A 224 16.61 0.94 0.51
C TYR A 224 16.12 2.00 1.51
N LEU A 225 15.16 1.65 2.35
CA LEU A 225 14.76 2.48 3.49
C LEU A 225 15.36 1.88 4.76
N LEU A 226 16.35 2.56 5.32
CA LEU A 226 16.89 2.26 6.64
C LEU A 226 16.05 2.99 7.69
N THR A 227 15.07 2.30 8.30
CA THR A 227 14.29 2.86 9.42
C THR A 227 14.56 2.05 10.69
N ASN A 228 15.13 2.70 11.71
CA ASN A 228 15.34 2.12 13.06
C ASN A 228 16.10 0.77 13.10
N GLY A 229 17.04 0.52 12.18
CA GLY A 229 17.86 -0.70 12.17
C GLY A 229 17.25 -1.88 11.42
N GLU A 230 16.03 -1.75 10.90
CA GLU A 230 15.49 -2.65 9.87
C GLU A 230 15.76 -2.03 8.49
N VAL A 231 16.15 -2.87 7.53
CA VAL A 231 16.30 -2.45 6.13
C VAL A 231 15.08 -2.93 5.35
N ASP A 232 14.27 -1.97 4.93
CA ASP A 232 13.14 -2.21 4.06
C ASP A 232 13.60 -2.07 2.59
N LEU A 233 13.47 -3.16 1.83
CA LEU A 233 13.72 -3.15 0.39
C LEU A 233 12.41 -2.84 -0.34
N ILE A 234 12.34 -1.70 -1.01
CA ILE A 234 11.24 -1.38 -1.92
C ILE A 234 11.74 -1.55 -3.34
N ILE A 235 11.26 -2.60 -4.00
CA ILE A 235 11.48 -2.81 -5.43
C ILE A 235 10.30 -2.16 -6.17
N LEU A 236 10.53 -1.02 -6.83
CA LEU A 236 9.58 -0.45 -7.77
C LEU A 236 9.95 -0.93 -9.17
N GLU A 237 9.10 -1.78 -9.74
CA GLU A 237 9.22 -2.15 -11.15
C GLU A 237 8.46 -1.12 -11.99
N SER A 238 9.16 -0.46 -12.91
CA SER A 238 8.54 0.46 -13.87
C SER A 238 7.81 -0.35 -14.94
N ALA A 239 6.48 -0.35 -14.93
CA ALA A 239 5.67 -0.83 -16.05
C ALA A 239 5.80 0.13 -17.24
N LEU A 240 6.59 -0.27 -18.24
CA LEU A 240 6.55 0.23 -19.61
C LEU A 240 6.20 -0.92 -20.55
#